data_AF-B7G0T9-F1
#
_entry.id   AF-B7G0T9-F1
#
_cell.length_a   1.000
_cell.length_b   1.000
_cell.length_c   1.000
_cell.angle_alpha   90.00
_cell.angle_beta   90.00
_cell.angle_gamma   90.00
#
_symmetry.space_group_name_H-M   'P 1'
#
loop_
_entity.id
_entity.type
_entity.pdbx_description
1 polymer ?
#
loop_
_entity_poly.entity_id
_entity_poly.type
_entity_poly.pdbx_seq_one_letter_code
_entity_poly.pdbx_strand_id
1 'polypeptide(L)'
;MSSYQGLNSDDTASSTAATASSIMGLMNSAKEKWNASGANEAVGRVSAKIPESTKNYVGTLFSREQLRSVTVYFGIGEERPFYVEKTPSLLVERLRHNFTFFYLNYMLLTAVFFCLTLFISPTAIIGMAILAAGWMWVIKMSSSGSLNLAGIKIPQKTATILMTVISVFSLIYLLSNVFWYTLFWSGLFACIHAFLRDASLHKDMGDQVAMEGDLALGSSEDTSFLNDEV
;
A
#
# COMPACT_ATOMS: atom_id res chain seq x y z
N MET A 1 28.50 -29.51 40.89
CA MET A 1 27.44 -30.06 40.03
C MET A 1 26.57 -28.91 39.58
N SER A 2 26.76 -28.48 38.32
CA SER A 2 26.12 -27.32 37.71
C SER A 2 24.88 -27.79 36.94
N SER A 3 23.69 -27.38 37.37
CA SER A 3 22.42 -27.65 36.70
C SER A 3 22.12 -26.52 35.71
N TYR A 4 22.27 -26.81 34.40
CA TYR A 4 21.71 -26.00 33.32
C TYR A 4 20.19 -26.19 33.28
N GLN A 5 19.42 -25.13 33.50
CA GLN A 5 18.00 -25.07 33.15
C GLN A 5 17.89 -24.60 31.69
N GLY A 6 17.32 -25.47 30.84
CA GLY A 6 17.00 -25.15 29.46
C GLY A 6 15.84 -24.16 29.37
N LEU A 7 15.99 -23.14 28.54
CA LEU A 7 14.93 -22.19 28.17
C LEU A 7 13.95 -22.89 27.23
N ASN A 8 12.69 -23.00 27.67
CA ASN A 8 11.58 -23.52 26.88
C ASN A 8 11.24 -22.57 25.71
N SER A 9 11.15 -23.14 24.51
CA SER A 9 10.78 -22.49 23.25
C SER A 9 9.25 -22.36 23.02
N ASP A 10 8.43 -22.78 23.99
CA ASP A 10 6.96 -22.89 23.83
C ASP A 10 6.17 -21.60 24.13
N ASP A 11 6.75 -20.64 24.86
CA ASP A 11 6.02 -19.43 25.27
C ASP A 11 5.83 -18.40 24.12
N THR A 12 6.71 -18.42 23.12
CA THR A 12 6.63 -17.52 21.95
C THR A 12 5.52 -17.90 20.96
N ALA A 13 5.19 -19.19 20.84
CA ALA A 13 4.17 -19.67 19.91
C ALA A 13 2.74 -19.37 20.40
N SER A 14 2.50 -19.46 21.71
CA SER A 14 1.18 -19.21 22.31
C SER A 14 0.77 -17.73 22.25
N SER A 15 1.73 -16.82 22.43
CA SER A 15 1.51 -15.37 22.35
C SER A 15 1.13 -14.91 20.94
N THR A 16 1.78 -15.48 19.92
CA THR A 16 1.52 -15.14 18.51
C THR A 16 0.13 -15.62 18.05
N ALA A 17 -0.29 -16.81 18.50
CA ALA A 17 -1.61 -17.37 18.20
C ALA A 17 -2.76 -16.61 18.90
N ALA A 18 -2.54 -16.16 20.14
CA ALA A 18 -3.50 -15.33 20.87
C ALA A 18 -3.65 -13.93 20.23
N THR A 19 -2.56 -13.35 19.74
CA THR A 19 -2.55 -12.06 19.04
C THR A 19 -3.25 -12.17 17.66
N ALA A 20 -3.00 -13.25 16.91
CA ALA A 20 -3.68 -13.51 15.65
C ALA A 20 -5.19 -13.72 15.83
N SER A 21 -5.59 -14.44 16.87
CA SER A 21 -7.00 -14.72 17.18
C SER A 21 -7.77 -13.46 17.60
N SER A 22 -7.14 -12.58 18.38
CA SER A 22 -7.73 -11.29 18.78
C SER A 22 -7.84 -10.31 17.61
N ILE A 23 -6.85 -10.27 16.71
CA ILE A 23 -6.93 -9.51 15.44
C ILE A 23 -8.07 -10.05 14.57
N MET A 24 -8.21 -11.37 14.45
CA MET A 24 -9.28 -11.98 13.67
C MET A 24 -10.68 -11.68 14.26
N GLY A 25 -10.82 -11.68 15.58
CA GLY A 25 -12.07 -11.28 16.26
C GLY A 25 -12.42 -9.81 16.05
N LEU A 26 -11.44 -8.91 16.08
CA LEU A 26 -11.61 -7.49 15.75
C LEU A 26 -12.00 -7.29 14.28
N MET A 27 -11.37 -8.01 13.35
CA MET A 27 -11.71 -7.97 11.92
C MET A 27 -13.15 -8.43 11.68
N ASN A 28 -13.59 -9.51 12.33
CA ASN A 28 -14.96 -10.01 12.21
C ASN A 28 -15.99 -9.00 12.75
N SER A 29 -15.71 -8.41 13.91
CA SER A 29 -16.57 -7.37 14.51
C SER A 29 -16.62 -6.11 13.64
N ALA A 30 -15.49 -5.69 13.06
CA ALA A 30 -15.44 -4.57 12.14
C ALA A 30 -16.22 -4.85 10.86
N LYS A 31 -16.12 -6.07 10.32
CA LYS A 31 -16.86 -6.52 9.13
C LYS A 31 -18.37 -6.53 9.37
N GLU A 32 -18.80 -7.02 10.53
CA GLU A 32 -20.22 -7.07 10.90
C GLU A 32 -20.80 -5.66 11.06
N LYS A 33 -20.06 -4.75 11.73
CA LYS A 33 -20.45 -3.34 11.85
C LYS A 33 -20.42 -2.60 10.50
N TRP A 34 -19.46 -2.89 9.64
CA TRP A 34 -19.39 -2.34 8.28
C TRP A 34 -20.63 -2.74 7.47
N ASN A 35 -20.99 -4.02 7.49
CA ASN A 35 -22.16 -4.53 6.80
C ASN A 35 -23.47 -3.94 7.37
N ALA A 36 -23.56 -3.76 8.69
CA ALA A 36 -24.73 -3.17 9.35
C ALA A 36 -24.86 -1.66 9.13
N SER A 37 -23.76 -0.95 8.84
CA SER A 37 -23.75 0.51 8.71
C SER A 37 -24.32 1.05 7.38
N GLY A 38 -24.76 0.18 6.47
CA GLY A 38 -25.18 0.57 5.12
C GLY A 38 -24.02 0.99 4.20
N ALA A 39 -22.76 0.84 4.66
CA ALA A 39 -21.58 1.21 3.89
C ALA A 39 -21.49 0.46 2.55
N ASN A 40 -21.87 -0.83 2.49
CA ASN A 40 -21.91 -1.58 1.24
C ASN A 40 -22.92 -1.00 0.25
N GLU A 41 -24.06 -0.49 0.72
CA GLU A 41 -25.06 0.14 -0.15
C GLU A 41 -24.58 1.50 -0.66
N ALA A 42 -23.93 2.30 0.20
CA ALA A 42 -23.32 3.57 -0.18
C ALA A 42 -22.19 3.37 -1.20
N VAL A 43 -21.27 2.42 -0.96
CA VAL A 43 -20.20 2.06 -1.87
C VAL A 43 -20.75 1.47 -3.17
N GLY A 44 -21.81 0.66 -3.10
CA GLY A 44 -22.49 0.11 -4.28
C GLY A 44 -23.13 1.21 -5.15
N ARG A 45 -23.79 2.19 -4.55
CA ARG A 45 -24.37 3.34 -5.26
C ARG A 45 -23.30 4.24 -5.89
N VAL A 46 -22.14 4.39 -5.25
CA VAL A 46 -21.00 5.14 -5.81
C VAL A 46 -20.34 4.34 -6.94
N SER A 47 -20.09 3.05 -6.74
CA SER A 47 -19.52 2.14 -7.75
C SER A 47 -20.40 2.01 -9.00
N ALA A 48 -21.72 2.00 -8.83
CA ALA A 48 -22.69 2.00 -9.92
C ALA A 48 -22.72 3.32 -10.72
N LYS A 49 -22.27 4.44 -10.13
CA LYS A 49 -22.16 5.74 -10.80
C LYS A 49 -20.84 5.95 -11.52
N ILE A 50 -19.84 5.10 -11.30
CA ILE A 50 -18.55 5.18 -11.97
C ILE A 50 -18.68 4.51 -13.36
N PRO A 51 -18.39 5.23 -14.45
CA PRO A 51 -18.42 4.67 -15.79
C PRO A 51 -17.50 3.44 -15.91
N GLU A 52 -17.92 2.42 -16.65
CA GLU A 52 -17.13 1.19 -16.89
C GLU A 52 -15.76 1.49 -17.52
N SER A 53 -15.65 2.56 -18.32
CA SER A 53 -14.37 3.04 -18.86
C SER A 53 -13.37 3.42 -17.76
N THR A 54 -13.81 4.04 -16.67
CA THR A 54 -12.96 4.38 -15.52
C THR A 54 -12.56 3.14 -14.74
N LYS A 55 -13.44 2.15 -14.60
CA LYS A 55 -13.13 0.89 -13.91
C LYS A 55 -12.04 0.10 -14.64
N ASN A 56 -12.15 -0.01 -15.96
CA ASN A 56 -11.13 -0.66 -16.78
C ASN A 56 -9.80 0.08 -16.70
N TYR A 57 -9.82 1.41 -16.74
CA TYR A 57 -8.60 2.22 -16.62
C TYR A 57 -7.90 2.03 -15.26
N VAL A 58 -8.65 2.05 -14.16
CA VAL A 58 -8.10 1.79 -12.82
C VAL A 58 -7.60 0.35 -12.70
N GLY A 59 -8.33 -0.62 -13.26
CA GLY A 59 -7.90 -2.03 -13.29
C GLY A 59 -6.57 -2.21 -14.01
N THR A 60 -6.39 -1.57 -15.17
CA THR A 60 -5.14 -1.61 -15.94
C THR A 60 -4.00 -0.84 -15.26
N LEU A 61 -4.29 0.22 -14.51
CA LEU A 61 -3.28 0.97 -13.76
C LEU A 61 -2.78 0.22 -12.51
N PHE A 62 -3.64 -0.62 -11.92
CA PHE A 62 -3.33 -1.42 -10.73
C PHE A 62 -3.22 -2.91 -11.05
N SER A 63 -2.70 -3.26 -12.22
CA SER A 63 -2.36 -4.64 -12.52
C SER A 63 -1.20 -5.08 -11.64
N ARG A 64 -1.41 -6.13 -10.84
CA ARG A 64 -0.37 -6.71 -9.96
C ARG A 64 0.91 -7.09 -10.73
N GLU A 65 0.78 -7.37 -12.02
CA GLU A 65 1.87 -7.70 -12.94
C GLU A 65 2.86 -6.54 -13.15
N GLN A 66 2.41 -5.30 -12.96
CA GLN A 66 3.26 -4.10 -13.03
C GLN A 66 3.97 -3.83 -11.69
N LEU A 67 3.61 -4.53 -10.61
CA LEU A 67 4.32 -4.43 -9.33
C LEU A 67 5.60 -5.26 -9.44
N ARG A 68 6.75 -4.59 -9.42
CA ARG A 68 8.05 -5.27 -9.51
C ARG A 68 8.41 -5.88 -8.17
N SER A 69 9.07 -7.04 -8.21
CA SER A 69 9.54 -7.69 -6.99
C SER A 69 10.48 -6.76 -6.21
N VAL A 70 10.50 -6.94 -4.89
CA VAL A 70 11.37 -6.17 -3.99
C VAL A 70 12.85 -6.38 -4.36
N THR A 71 13.21 -7.56 -4.87
CA THR A 71 14.57 -7.86 -5.33
C THR A 71 14.97 -6.99 -6.53
N VAL A 72 14.11 -6.85 -7.53
CA VAL A 72 14.37 -6.02 -8.73
C VAL A 72 14.36 -4.53 -8.39
N TYR A 73 13.47 -4.12 -7.48
CA TYR A 73 13.42 -2.75 -6.99
C TYR A 73 14.76 -2.35 -6.34
N PHE A 74 15.25 -3.15 -5.40
CA PHE A 74 16.54 -2.89 -4.74
C PHE A 74 17.78 -3.31 -5.56
N GLY A 75 17.61 -3.91 -6.74
CA GLY A 75 18.71 -4.37 -7.59
C GLY A 75 19.54 -5.52 -6.99
N ILE A 76 18.91 -6.35 -6.15
CA ILE A 76 19.56 -7.51 -5.53
C ILE A 76 19.85 -8.56 -6.62
N GLY A 77 21.12 -8.85 -6.85
CA GLY A 77 21.58 -9.82 -7.86
C GLY A 77 22.11 -9.20 -9.16
N GLU A 78 22.15 -7.87 -9.27
CA GLU A 78 22.78 -7.17 -10.40
C GLU A 78 24.23 -6.78 -10.07
N GLU A 79 25.12 -6.77 -11.07
CA GLU A 79 26.54 -6.44 -10.87
C GLU A 79 26.76 -4.96 -10.48
N ARG A 80 25.93 -4.05 -11.00
CA ARG A 80 26.01 -2.59 -10.74
C ARG A 80 24.63 -1.91 -10.72
N PRO A 81 23.79 -2.17 -9.70
CA PRO A 81 22.41 -1.68 -9.67
C PRO A 81 22.28 -0.16 -9.43
N PHE A 82 23.30 0.46 -8.82
CA PHE A 82 23.31 1.88 -8.51
C PHE A 82 24.60 2.55 -8.99
N TYR A 83 24.46 3.62 -9.79
CA TYR A 83 25.56 4.52 -10.11
C TYR A 83 25.07 5.90 -10.52
N VAL A 84 25.95 6.89 -10.39
CA VAL A 84 25.66 8.28 -10.75
C VAL A 84 26.01 8.51 -12.21
N GLU A 85 24.99 8.75 -13.04
CA GLU A 85 25.17 9.20 -14.41
C GLU A 85 25.66 10.66 -14.45
N LYS A 86 26.70 10.95 -15.23
CA LYS A 86 27.26 12.30 -15.34
C LYS A 86 26.68 13.07 -16.52
N THR A 87 26.07 12.36 -17.46
CA THR A 87 25.52 12.93 -18.70
C THR A 87 24.05 13.33 -18.48
N PRO A 88 23.68 14.61 -18.61
CA PRO A 88 22.34 15.08 -18.26
C PRO A 88 21.25 14.52 -19.19
N SER A 89 21.55 14.30 -20.48
CA SER A 89 20.59 13.73 -21.44
C SER A 89 20.22 12.29 -21.09
N LEU A 90 21.20 11.45 -20.76
CA LEU A 90 20.99 10.06 -20.33
C LEU A 90 20.31 9.99 -18.96
N LEU A 91 20.57 10.96 -18.09
CA LEU A 91 19.96 11.02 -16.77
C LEU A 91 18.45 11.29 -16.84
N VAL A 92 18.00 12.21 -17.70
CA VAL A 92 16.56 12.50 -17.88
C VAL A 92 15.83 11.27 -18.45
N GLU A 93 16.45 10.57 -19.39
CA GLU A 93 15.90 9.34 -19.95
C GLU A 93 15.78 8.24 -18.87
N ARG A 94 16.82 8.09 -18.03
CA ARG A 94 16.82 7.17 -16.88
C ARG A 94 15.72 7.49 -15.89
N LEU A 95 15.57 8.76 -15.50
CA LEU A 95 14.50 9.19 -14.59
C LEU A 95 13.13 8.82 -15.15
N ARG A 96 12.87 9.16 -16.42
CA ARG A 96 11.60 8.85 -17.09
C ARG A 96 11.35 7.34 -17.09
N HIS A 97 12.34 6.54 -17.50
CA HIS A 97 12.22 5.07 -17.52
C HIS A 97 11.95 4.52 -16.11
N ASN A 98 12.75 4.91 -15.12
CA ASN A 98 12.62 4.43 -13.75
C ASN A 98 11.29 4.83 -13.10
N PHE A 99 10.79 6.05 -13.36
CA PHE A 99 9.47 6.47 -12.89
C PHE A 99 8.36 5.65 -13.51
N THR A 100 8.39 5.40 -14.83
CA THR A 100 7.37 4.58 -15.49
C THR A 100 7.51 3.10 -15.16
N PHE A 101 8.72 2.58 -14.93
CA PHE A 101 8.96 1.16 -14.67
C PHE A 101 8.64 0.75 -13.22
N PHE A 102 8.87 1.64 -12.24
CA PHE A 102 8.66 1.36 -10.81
C PHE A 102 7.50 2.15 -10.18
N TYR A 103 6.58 2.72 -10.97
CA TYR A 103 5.52 3.58 -10.43
C TYR A 103 4.67 2.89 -9.34
N LEU A 104 4.29 1.61 -9.52
CA LEU A 104 3.55 0.88 -8.50
C LEU A 104 4.37 0.64 -7.23
N ASN A 105 5.67 0.43 -7.35
CA ASN A 105 6.57 0.29 -6.20
C ASN A 105 6.69 1.61 -5.44
N TYR A 106 6.77 2.75 -6.12
CA TYR A 106 6.77 4.07 -5.48
C TYR A 106 5.43 4.42 -4.82
N MET A 107 4.31 4.02 -5.44
CA MET A 107 2.97 4.14 -4.84
C MET A 107 2.85 3.26 -3.59
N LEU A 108 3.32 2.02 -3.64
CA LEU A 108 3.34 1.11 -2.50
C LEU A 108 4.23 1.66 -1.38
N LEU A 109 5.43 2.15 -1.72
CA LEU A 109 6.35 2.77 -0.77
C LEU A 109 5.69 3.97 -0.07
N THR A 110 5.05 4.84 -0.84
CA THR A 110 4.30 5.99 -0.31
C THR A 110 3.17 5.55 0.61
N ALA A 111 2.42 4.50 0.26
CA ALA A 111 1.36 3.95 1.12
C ALA A 111 1.92 3.38 2.43
N VAL A 112 3.05 2.67 2.39
CA VAL A 112 3.73 2.15 3.59
C VAL A 112 4.23 3.30 4.47
N PHE A 113 4.87 4.32 3.89
CA PHE A 113 5.30 5.52 4.63
C PHE A 113 4.11 6.27 5.22
N PHE A 114 2.98 6.35 4.51
CA PHE A 114 1.77 7.00 5.01
C PHE A 114 1.24 6.29 6.26
N CYS A 115 1.08 4.96 6.18
CA CYS A 115 0.67 4.14 7.32
C CYS A 115 1.64 4.27 8.49
N LEU A 116 2.95 4.18 8.23
CA LEU A 116 3.98 4.30 9.27
C LEU A 116 3.96 5.70 9.92
N THR A 117 3.80 6.76 9.13
CA THR A 117 3.72 8.14 9.64
C THR A 117 2.47 8.34 10.49
N LEU A 118 1.34 7.71 10.15
CA LEU A 118 0.15 7.73 11.00
C LEU A 118 0.39 7.06 12.37
N PHE A 119 1.14 5.97 12.42
CA PHE A 119 1.45 5.26 13.67
C PHE A 119 2.53 5.94 14.52
N ILE A 120 3.44 6.71 13.91
CA ILE A 120 4.54 7.35 14.63
C ILE A 120 4.20 8.80 15.01
N SER A 121 3.35 9.48 14.23
CA SER A 121 3.06 10.89 14.46
C SER A 121 2.33 11.11 15.79
N PRO A 122 2.99 11.71 16.81
CA PRO A 122 2.37 11.93 18.11
C PRO A 122 1.16 12.85 17.98
N THR A 123 1.21 13.83 17.08
CA THR A 123 0.11 14.75 16.79
C THR A 123 -1.10 14.04 16.20
N ALA A 124 -0.90 13.05 15.32
CA ALA A 124 -2.00 12.26 14.77
C ALA A 124 -2.68 11.41 15.84
N ILE A 125 -1.90 10.73 16.68
CA ILE A 125 -2.41 9.91 17.78
C ILE A 125 -3.17 10.77 18.79
N ILE A 126 -2.58 11.87 19.24
CA ILE A 126 -3.21 12.79 20.21
C ILE A 126 -4.47 13.39 19.60
N GLY A 127 -4.43 13.82 18.33
CA GLY A 127 -5.59 14.37 17.63
C GLY A 127 -6.74 13.36 17.54
N MET A 128 -6.45 12.11 17.17
CA MET A 128 -7.43 11.03 17.14
C MET A 128 -7.98 10.70 18.52
N ALA A 129 -7.14 10.70 19.56
CA ALA A 129 -7.55 10.45 20.94
C ALA A 129 -8.49 11.56 21.47
N ILE A 130 -8.18 12.83 21.22
CA ILE A 130 -9.05 13.96 21.57
C ILE A 130 -10.37 13.87 20.83
N LEU A 131 -10.34 13.54 19.53
CA LEU A 131 -11.54 13.38 18.74
C LEU A 131 -12.44 12.26 19.30
N ALA A 132 -11.85 11.11 19.61
CA ALA A 132 -12.55 9.98 20.21
C ALA A 132 -13.14 10.35 21.59
N ALA A 133 -12.37 11.05 22.44
CA ALA A 133 -12.85 11.54 23.71
C ALA A 133 -14.02 12.53 23.56
N GLY A 134 -13.95 13.44 22.57
CA GLY A 134 -15.03 14.36 22.23
C GLY A 134 -16.31 13.64 21.82
N TRP A 135 -16.20 12.61 20.98
CA TRP A 135 -17.34 11.76 20.62
C TRP A 135 -17.92 11.00 21.81
N MET A 136 -17.07 10.42 22.65
CA MET A 136 -17.49 9.74 23.89
C MET A 136 -18.24 10.70 24.83
N TRP A 137 -17.76 11.94 24.94
CA TRP A 137 -18.41 12.96 25.76
C TRP A 137 -19.79 13.37 25.20
N VAL A 138 -19.89 13.60 23.88
CA VAL A 138 -21.17 13.91 23.23
C VAL A 138 -22.18 12.78 23.40
N ILE A 139 -21.76 11.52 23.23
CA ILE A 139 -22.62 10.34 23.44
C ILE A 139 -23.09 10.27 24.89
N LYS A 140 -22.17 10.40 25.86
CA LYS A 140 -22.49 10.33 27.30
C LYS A 140 -23.48 11.41 27.70
N MET A 141 -23.26 12.64 27.27
CA MET A 141 -24.09 13.79 27.65
C MET A 141 -25.43 13.83 26.88
N SER A 142 -25.52 13.19 25.70
CA SER A 142 -26.76 13.08 24.93
C SER A 142 -27.70 11.97 25.40
N SER A 143 -27.25 11.10 26.31
CA SER A 143 -28.04 9.96 26.82
C SER A 143 -29.34 10.37 27.54
N SER A 144 -29.43 11.61 28.02
CA SER A 144 -30.62 12.20 28.66
C SER A 144 -31.56 12.93 27.69
N GLY A 145 -31.32 12.85 26.36
CA GLY A 145 -32.15 13.44 25.32
C GLY A 145 -31.94 14.95 25.08
N SER A 146 -31.20 15.63 25.95
CA SER A 146 -30.81 17.03 25.75
C SER A 146 -29.44 17.30 26.37
N LEU A 147 -28.59 18.03 25.65
CA LEU A 147 -27.28 18.44 26.15
C LEU A 147 -27.44 19.75 26.90
N ASN A 148 -27.31 19.72 28.22
CA ASN A 148 -27.15 20.93 29.01
C ASN A 148 -25.69 21.36 28.95
N LEU A 149 -25.38 22.32 28.09
CA LEU A 149 -24.07 22.95 28.03
C LEU A 149 -24.17 24.33 28.68
N ALA A 150 -23.51 24.51 29.83
CA ALA A 150 -23.48 25.78 30.56
C ALA A 150 -24.88 26.40 30.84
N GLY A 151 -25.89 25.56 31.15
CA GLY A 151 -27.25 26.00 31.45
C GLY A 151 -28.17 26.18 30.23
N ILE A 152 -27.65 26.00 29.01
CA ILE A 152 -28.43 26.06 27.76
C ILE A 152 -28.74 24.63 27.30
N LYS A 153 -30.02 24.31 27.11
CA LYS A 153 -30.49 23.05 26.53
C LYS A 153 -30.25 23.07 25.02
N ILE A 154 -29.19 22.40 24.58
CA ILE A 154 -28.90 22.20 23.17
C ILE A 154 -29.56 20.88 22.72
N PRO A 155 -30.36 20.89 21.64
CA PRO A 155 -30.92 19.67 21.08
C PRO A 155 -29.80 18.76 20.54
N GLN A 156 -29.92 17.45 20.79
CA GLN A 156 -28.92 16.44 20.41
C GLN A 156 -28.53 16.50 18.93
N LYS A 157 -29.51 16.72 18.04
CA LYS A 157 -29.27 16.82 16.59
C LYS A 157 -28.27 17.93 16.25
N THR A 158 -28.42 19.11 16.86
CA THR A 158 -27.53 20.26 16.62
C THR A 158 -26.11 19.99 17.13
N ALA A 159 -25.98 19.34 18.29
CA ALA A 159 -24.66 19.02 18.83
C ALA A 159 -23.93 17.92 18.03
N THR A 160 -24.65 16.91 17.53
CA THR A 160 -24.06 15.91 16.63
C THR A 160 -23.60 16.55 15.33
N ILE A 161 -24.40 17.42 14.71
CA ILE A 161 -24.01 18.15 13.49
C ILE A 161 -22.76 19.00 13.76
N LEU A 162 -22.74 19.76 14.86
CA LEU A 162 -21.58 20.58 15.22
C LEU A 162 -20.32 19.73 15.43
N MET A 163 -20.44 18.61 16.15
CA MET A 163 -19.31 17.71 16.39
C MET A 163 -18.83 17.04 15.11
N THR A 164 -19.72 16.69 14.19
CA THR A 164 -19.36 16.17 12.86
C THR A 164 -18.56 17.21 12.07
N VAL A 165 -19.01 18.47 12.04
CA VAL A 165 -18.29 19.55 11.33
C VAL A 165 -16.89 19.74 11.92
N ILE A 166 -16.77 19.84 13.25
CA ILE A 166 -15.48 19.95 13.93
C ILE A 166 -14.59 18.74 13.62
N SER A 167 -15.16 17.53 13.61
CA SER A 167 -14.42 16.31 13.30
C SER A 167 -13.89 16.31 11.87
N VAL A 168 -14.69 16.75 10.90
CA VAL A 168 -14.27 16.84 9.49
C VAL A 168 -13.11 17.82 9.34
N PHE A 169 -13.22 19.03 9.90
CA PHE A 169 -12.12 20.01 9.82
C PHE A 169 -10.86 19.52 10.53
N SER A 170 -10.99 18.90 11.70
CA SER A 170 -9.86 18.36 12.45
C SER A 170 -9.17 17.21 11.70
N LEU A 171 -9.96 16.30 11.10
CA LEU A 171 -9.44 15.21 10.27
C LEU A 171 -8.73 15.74 9.03
N ILE A 172 -9.31 16.73 8.33
CA ILE A 172 -8.68 17.35 7.15
C ILE A 172 -7.34 17.99 7.54
N TYR A 173 -7.30 18.74 8.64
CA TYR A 173 -6.07 19.38 9.11
C TYR A 173 -4.99 18.35 9.46
N LEU A 174 -5.35 17.31 10.22
CA LEU A 174 -4.42 16.25 10.62
C LEU A 174 -3.92 15.43 9.42
N LEU A 175 -4.82 14.97 8.55
CA LEU A 175 -4.45 14.21 7.36
C LEU A 175 -3.64 15.06 6.39
N SER A 176 -3.95 16.35 6.24
CA SER A 176 -3.18 17.23 5.35
C SER A 176 -1.72 17.32 5.79
N ASN A 177 -1.47 17.53 7.08
CA ASN A 177 -0.10 17.61 7.60
C ASN A 177 0.67 16.29 7.40
N VAL A 178 0.04 15.16 7.73
CA VAL A 178 0.65 13.83 7.54
C VAL A 178 0.87 13.54 6.05
N PHE A 179 -0.09 13.90 5.20
CA PHE A 179 -0.02 13.72 3.75
C PHE A 179 1.16 14.48 3.15
N TRP A 180 1.30 15.78 3.44
CA TRP A 180 2.39 16.59 2.91
C TRP A 180 3.76 16.09 3.38
N TYR A 181 3.87 15.72 4.66
CA TYR A 181 5.11 15.16 5.19
C TYR A 181 5.47 13.83 4.53
N THR A 182 4.49 12.94 4.39
CA THR A 182 4.68 11.64 3.73
C THR A 182 5.09 11.83 2.28
N LEU A 183 4.40 12.69 1.54
CA LEU A 183 4.67 12.95 0.12
C LEU A 183 6.07 13.54 -0.10
N PHE A 184 6.50 14.42 0.80
CA PHE A 184 7.85 14.98 0.74
C PHE A 184 8.92 13.90 0.92
N TRP A 185 8.81 13.10 1.98
CA TRP A 185 9.81 12.05 2.25
C TRP A 185 9.75 10.92 1.24
N SER A 186 8.58 10.37 0.96
CA SER A 186 8.45 9.28 -0.02
C SER A 186 8.86 9.74 -1.43
N GLY A 187 8.51 10.98 -1.81
CA GLY A 187 8.94 11.60 -3.06
C GLY A 187 10.45 11.77 -3.13
N LEU A 188 11.09 12.23 -2.05
CA LEU A 188 12.54 12.35 -1.97
C LEU A 188 13.23 10.99 -2.11
N PHE A 189 12.77 9.96 -1.38
CA PHE A 189 13.33 8.61 -1.49
C PHE A 189 13.11 8.02 -2.88
N ALA A 190 11.93 8.20 -3.49
CA ALA A 190 11.64 7.78 -4.85
C ALA A 190 12.52 8.51 -5.87
N CYS A 191 12.78 9.81 -5.68
CA CYS A 191 13.70 10.57 -6.52
C CYS A 191 15.11 10.02 -6.40
N ILE A 192 15.66 9.89 -5.19
CA ILE A 192 17.01 9.34 -4.97
C ILE A 192 17.14 7.96 -5.61
N HIS A 193 16.13 7.10 -5.42
CA HIS A 193 16.06 5.80 -6.05
C HIS A 193 16.07 5.93 -7.58
N ALA A 194 15.20 6.76 -8.17
CA ALA A 194 15.14 6.96 -9.62
C ALA A 194 16.42 7.57 -10.21
N PHE A 195 17.15 8.41 -9.46
CA PHE A 195 18.42 9.00 -9.87
C PHE A 195 19.56 7.97 -9.87
N LEU A 196 19.64 7.15 -8.83
CA LEU A 196 20.76 6.22 -8.62
C LEU A 196 20.54 4.88 -9.31
N ARG A 197 19.30 4.40 -9.39
CA ARG A 197 18.96 3.08 -9.92
C ARG A 197 19.17 3.04 -11.42
N ASP A 198 19.91 2.06 -11.93
CA ASP A 198 19.94 1.81 -13.37
C ASP A 198 19.12 0.57 -13.75
N ALA A 199 17.92 0.80 -14.30
CA ALA A 199 17.05 -0.26 -14.81
C ALA A 199 17.19 -0.47 -16.33
N SER A 200 18.30 -0.04 -16.93
CA SER A 200 18.61 -0.26 -18.36
C SER A 200 18.55 -1.74 -18.75
N LEU A 201 19.00 -2.65 -17.87
CA LEU A 201 18.91 -4.11 -18.07
C LEU A 201 17.48 -4.62 -18.31
N HIS A 202 16.47 -3.91 -17.79
CA HIS A 202 15.06 -4.28 -17.92
C HIS A 202 14.34 -3.52 -19.03
N LYS A 203 15.06 -2.66 -19.77
CA LYS A 203 14.53 -1.95 -20.94
C LYS A 203 14.24 -2.92 -22.10
N ASP A 204 14.99 -4.03 -22.14
CA ASP A 204 14.95 -5.02 -23.22
C ASP A 204 14.01 -6.21 -22.94
N MET A 205 13.37 -6.28 -21.77
CA MET A 205 12.41 -7.38 -21.48
C MET A 205 11.06 -7.22 -22.17
N GLY A 206 10.74 -6.02 -22.68
CA GLY A 206 9.61 -5.81 -23.60
C GLY A 206 9.96 -6.11 -25.06
N ASP A 207 11.25 -6.26 -25.36
CA ASP A 207 11.83 -6.57 -26.67
C ASP A 207 12.65 -7.87 -26.61
N GLN A 208 12.30 -8.76 -25.67
CA GLN A 208 12.64 -10.17 -25.83
C GLN A 208 11.78 -10.66 -26.99
N VAL A 209 12.30 -10.49 -28.20
CA VAL A 209 12.02 -11.42 -29.29
C VAL A 209 12.21 -12.78 -28.66
N ALA A 210 11.12 -13.52 -28.48
CA ALA A 210 11.20 -14.92 -28.21
C ALA A 210 12.10 -15.46 -29.32
N MET A 211 13.36 -15.77 -28.98
CA MET A 211 14.14 -16.72 -29.75
C MET A 211 13.51 -18.08 -29.45
N GLU A 212 12.22 -18.21 -29.77
CA GLU A 212 11.62 -19.43 -30.24
C GLU A 212 12.33 -19.68 -31.56
N GLY A 213 13.59 -20.11 -31.44
CA GLY A 213 14.23 -20.86 -32.48
C GLY A 213 13.27 -22.00 -32.71
N ASP A 214 12.58 -21.92 -33.84
CA ASP A 214 11.94 -23.05 -34.48
C ASP A 214 13.05 -24.05 -34.85
N LEU A 215 13.63 -24.67 -33.81
CA LEU A 215 14.11 -26.01 -33.88
C LEU A 215 12.87 -26.88 -33.68
N ALA A 216 11.95 -26.81 -34.64
CA ALA A 216 11.40 -28.02 -35.19
C ALA A 216 12.59 -28.93 -35.53
N LEU A 217 13.04 -29.68 -34.51
CA LEU A 217 13.49 -31.04 -34.65
C LEU A 217 12.37 -31.75 -35.41
N GLY A 218 12.41 -31.57 -36.74
CA GLY A 218 11.85 -32.49 -37.71
C GLY A 218 12.50 -33.83 -37.43
N SER A 219 11.89 -34.56 -36.49
CA SER A 219 11.90 -36.00 -36.52
C SER A 219 11.45 -36.40 -37.91
N SER A 220 12.36 -37.05 -38.64
CA SER A 220 12.23 -37.68 -39.96
C SER A 220 12.76 -36.87 -41.15
N GLU A 221 13.71 -37.51 -41.85
CA GLU A 221 14.17 -37.22 -43.22
C GLU A 221 15.44 -36.35 -43.34
N ASP A 222 16.61 -36.97 -43.13
CA ASP A 222 17.73 -36.96 -44.10
C ASP A 222 19.04 -37.55 -43.52
N THR A 223 18.99 -38.78 -42.99
CA THR A 223 20.20 -39.59 -42.74
C THR A 223 20.28 -40.81 -43.66
N SER A 224 19.89 -40.64 -44.92
CA SER A 224 19.99 -41.66 -45.99
C SER A 224 21.20 -41.47 -46.91
N PHE A 225 22.11 -40.54 -46.60
CA PHE A 225 23.26 -40.25 -47.48
C PHE A 225 24.56 -40.96 -47.07
N LEU A 226 24.58 -41.71 -45.97
CA LEU A 226 25.81 -42.37 -45.48
C LEU A 226 25.82 -43.89 -45.64
N ASN A 227 25.01 -44.45 -46.53
CA ASN A 227 25.05 -45.89 -46.77
C ASN A 227 24.85 -46.24 -48.25
N ASP A 228 25.85 -45.91 -49.07
CA ASP A 228 26.13 -46.63 -50.30
C ASP A 228 27.65 -46.83 -50.46
N GLU A 229 28.01 -48.12 -50.47
CA GLU A 229 29.18 -48.79 -51.07
C GLU A 229 30.61 -48.29 -50.72
N VAL A 230 31.39 -49.10 -49.99
CA VAL A 230 32.31 -50.17 -50.48
C VAL A 230 32.73 -51.07 -49.31
#